data_AF-A0A1H0DKB7-F1
#
_entry.id   AF-A0A1H0DKB7-F1
#
_cell.length_a   1.000
_cell.length_b   1.000
_cell.length_c   1.000
_cell.angle_alpha   90.00
_cell.angle_beta   90.00
_cell.angle_gamma   90.00
#
_symmetry.space_group_name_H-M   'P 1'
#
loop_
_entity.id
_entity.type
_entity.pdbx_description
1 polymer ?
#
loop_
_entity_poly.entity_id
_entity_poly.type
_entity_poly.pdbx_seq_one_letter_code
_entity_poly.pdbx_strand_id
1 'polypeptide(L)'
;MRYVVGMLMLSVVTASADDVVWKSEVKTSQFDCRQGGADRIVIGGVVNLVHPDDADLRKPAKYITVICPNLRFEPSSKLTSDSSLDIVIAGVVSGAVFIESTRGKKGEDAPPTPERWQSSTAASGIAGAAGEKGEDGAECSAFGHGSSPGGDGKKGGRGADGRNGVVGADGLAGMNGSNIRLVAGAFDKDVTIETNSVGGEGGRGGDGGRGQDGGAGGPGGQGGNGGDSKGCHEASHGGSGGAGGDGGNGGNGGEGGRGGDGGHGGAIRIGLKVGSEPPGLPKYNVDGGAGGFGGLGGQLGIGGNRGVPGQGGRGGKGSNVPLFTHDDGSNGYQGPNGAEGKAGGNGPTGRSADSGMFGDRKLGTVLEIEATK
;
A
#
# COMPACT_ATOMS: atom_id res chain seq x y z
N MET A 1 15.59 -57.61 81.85
CA MET A 1 15.24 -56.47 80.96
C MET A 1 14.76 -57.02 79.64
N ARG A 2 13.49 -56.79 79.28
CA ARG A 2 12.89 -57.21 78.01
C ARG A 2 12.88 -55.98 77.09
N TYR A 3 13.60 -56.03 75.98
CA TYR A 3 13.57 -54.98 74.95
C TYR A 3 12.42 -55.26 73.98
N VAL A 4 11.46 -54.34 73.93
CA VAL A 4 10.39 -54.31 72.92
C VAL A 4 10.92 -53.55 71.72
N VAL A 5 11.19 -54.25 70.62
CA VAL A 5 11.55 -53.65 69.33
C VAL A 5 10.25 -53.23 68.64
N GLY A 6 9.90 -51.95 68.76
CA GLY A 6 8.80 -51.34 68.02
C GLY A 6 9.19 -51.13 66.57
N MET A 7 8.68 -51.98 65.68
CA MET A 7 8.83 -51.87 64.24
C MET A 7 7.96 -50.69 63.76
N LEU A 8 8.58 -49.52 63.57
CA LEU A 8 7.95 -48.32 63.05
C LEU A 8 7.70 -48.50 61.54
N MET A 9 6.48 -48.90 61.17
CA MET A 9 6.03 -48.90 59.78
C MET A 9 5.90 -47.44 59.30
N LEU A 10 6.89 -46.96 58.54
CA LEU A 10 6.74 -45.72 57.77
C LEU A 10 5.77 -45.99 56.60
N SER A 11 4.51 -45.61 56.78
CA SER A 11 3.54 -45.51 55.69
C SER A 11 3.98 -44.37 54.77
N VAL A 12 4.47 -44.71 53.57
CA VAL A 12 4.72 -43.76 52.51
C VAL A 12 3.36 -43.25 52.03
N VAL A 13 2.99 -42.04 52.45
CA VAL A 13 1.82 -41.35 51.89
C VAL A 13 2.22 -40.89 50.49
N THR A 14 1.82 -41.65 49.47
CA THR A 14 1.87 -41.17 48.09
C THR A 14 0.81 -40.09 47.95
N ALA A 15 1.18 -38.83 48.13
CA ALA A 15 0.35 -37.72 47.72
C ALA A 15 0.03 -37.92 46.23
N SER A 16 -1.24 -38.07 45.87
CA SER A 16 -1.62 -38.18 44.46
C SER A 16 -1.29 -36.83 43.82
N ALA A 17 -0.37 -36.83 42.86
CA ALA A 17 -0.03 -35.64 42.12
C ALA A 17 -1.29 -35.08 41.46
N ASP A 18 -1.58 -33.80 41.72
CA ASP A 18 -2.81 -33.17 41.24
C ASP A 18 -2.72 -32.90 39.72
N ASP A 19 -3.87 -32.97 39.04
CA ASP A 19 -3.99 -32.55 37.64
C ASP A 19 -3.93 -31.01 37.55
N VAL A 20 -3.16 -30.49 36.60
CA VAL A 20 -3.23 -29.07 36.23
C VAL A 20 -4.19 -28.93 35.06
N VAL A 21 -5.30 -28.23 35.28
CA VAL A 21 -6.32 -28.01 34.25
C VAL A 21 -6.15 -26.62 33.65
N TRP A 22 -5.89 -26.54 32.34
CA TRP A 22 -5.88 -25.30 31.60
C TRP A 22 -7.22 -25.11 30.90
N LYS A 23 -7.86 -23.96 31.12
CA LYS A 23 -9.19 -23.63 30.56
C LYS A 23 -9.27 -22.32 29.78
N SER A 24 -8.17 -21.59 29.72
CA SER A 24 -8.11 -20.22 29.22
C SER A 24 -6.69 -19.89 28.76
N GLU A 25 -6.42 -18.60 28.54
CA GLU A 25 -5.06 -18.11 28.28
C GLU A 25 -4.08 -18.49 29.41
N VAL A 26 -2.88 -18.93 29.03
CA VAL A 26 -1.74 -19.20 29.92
C VAL A 26 -0.52 -18.46 29.37
N LYS A 27 0.01 -17.53 30.17
CA LYS A 27 1.22 -16.79 29.82
C LYS A 27 2.43 -17.46 30.44
N THR A 28 3.31 -18.03 29.61
CA THR A 28 4.55 -18.65 30.09
C THR A 28 5.56 -18.84 28.96
N SER A 29 6.85 -18.79 29.28
CA SER A 29 7.93 -19.26 28.40
C SER A 29 8.23 -20.75 28.61
N GLN A 30 7.94 -21.28 29.79
CA GLN A 30 8.19 -22.67 30.15
C GLN A 30 7.20 -23.15 31.22
N PHE A 31 6.71 -24.37 31.06
CA PHE A 31 5.91 -25.04 32.08
C PHE A 31 6.43 -26.47 32.28
N ASP A 32 6.86 -26.78 33.50
CA ASP A 32 7.32 -28.12 33.89
C ASP A 32 6.44 -28.66 35.02
N CYS A 33 5.64 -29.69 34.74
CA CYS A 33 4.75 -30.31 35.72
C CYS A 33 5.49 -30.78 36.98
N ARG A 34 6.77 -31.20 36.86
CA ARG A 34 7.56 -31.70 37.98
C ARG A 34 7.88 -30.61 39.00
N GLN A 35 8.03 -29.37 38.53
CA GLN A 35 8.25 -28.22 39.43
C GLN A 35 6.98 -27.89 40.22
N GLY A 36 5.80 -28.15 39.64
CA GLY A 36 4.50 -27.94 40.27
C GLY A 36 3.95 -29.14 41.04
N GLY A 37 4.64 -30.28 41.05
CA GLY A 37 4.14 -31.54 41.64
C GLY A 37 2.92 -32.14 40.91
N ALA A 38 2.68 -31.73 39.66
CA ALA A 38 1.60 -32.24 38.84
C ALA A 38 2.04 -33.47 38.04
N ASP A 39 1.14 -34.40 37.80
CA ASP A 39 1.42 -35.55 36.92
C ASP A 39 0.91 -35.34 35.50
N ARG A 40 -0.09 -34.47 35.32
CA ARG A 40 -0.79 -34.32 34.05
C ARG A 40 -1.28 -32.90 33.82
N ILE A 41 -1.19 -32.47 32.57
CA ILE A 41 -1.98 -31.33 32.07
C ILE A 41 -3.28 -31.86 31.46
N VAL A 42 -4.39 -31.22 31.81
CA VAL A 42 -5.69 -31.41 31.16
C VAL A 42 -6.05 -30.13 30.41
N ILE A 43 -6.17 -30.22 29.09
CA ILE A 43 -6.65 -29.12 28.23
C ILE A 43 -8.17 -29.21 28.17
N GLY A 44 -8.85 -28.23 28.76
CA GLY A 44 -10.31 -28.12 28.78
C GLY A 44 -10.78 -26.88 28.02
N GLY A 45 -11.62 -27.05 27.00
CA GLY A 45 -12.04 -25.93 26.13
C GLY A 45 -10.90 -25.37 25.27
N VAL A 46 -10.91 -24.05 25.01
CA VAL A 46 -9.90 -23.38 24.17
C VAL A 46 -8.85 -22.70 25.06
N VAL A 47 -7.62 -23.20 25.00
CA VAL A 47 -6.47 -22.70 25.77
C VAL A 47 -5.51 -21.97 24.84
N ASN A 48 -5.16 -20.73 25.17
CA ASN A 48 -4.19 -19.94 24.40
C ASN A 48 -2.87 -19.82 25.15
N LEU A 49 -1.79 -20.37 24.60
CA LEU A 49 -0.45 -20.22 25.16
C LEU A 49 0.24 -19.00 24.56
N VAL A 50 0.72 -18.09 25.42
CA VAL A 50 1.38 -16.85 25.00
C VAL A 50 2.74 -16.75 25.69
N HIS A 51 3.80 -16.59 24.90
CA HIS A 51 5.12 -16.34 25.45
C HIS A 51 5.20 -14.87 25.91
N PRO A 52 5.66 -14.58 27.14
CA PRO A 52 5.64 -13.22 27.69
C PRO A 52 6.44 -12.19 26.86
N ASP A 53 7.50 -12.64 26.19
CA ASP A 53 8.37 -11.80 25.35
C ASP A 53 8.01 -11.78 23.85
N ASP A 54 6.88 -12.38 23.45
CA ASP A 54 6.46 -12.46 22.04
C ASP A 54 5.36 -11.45 21.69
N ALA A 55 5.45 -10.24 22.26
CA ALA A 55 4.49 -9.17 22.03
C ALA A 55 4.53 -8.60 20.59
N ASP A 56 5.66 -8.74 19.90
CA ASP A 56 5.86 -8.28 18.52
C ASP A 56 5.92 -9.47 17.57
N LEU A 57 4.78 -9.79 16.98
CA LEU A 57 4.60 -10.95 16.09
C LEU A 57 5.41 -10.87 14.79
N ARG A 58 5.95 -9.69 14.45
CA ARG A 58 6.83 -9.50 13.27
C ARG A 58 8.24 -10.06 13.51
N LYS A 59 8.62 -10.28 14.77
CA LYS A 59 9.89 -10.94 15.12
C LYS A 59 9.77 -12.46 14.96
N PRO A 60 10.89 -13.19 14.89
CA PRO A 60 10.87 -14.64 14.95
C PRO A 60 10.16 -15.13 16.22
N ALA A 61 9.30 -16.14 16.06
CA ALA A 61 8.52 -16.71 17.14
C ALA A 61 9.39 -17.20 18.29
N LYS A 62 8.97 -16.90 19.53
CA LYS A 62 9.59 -17.45 20.73
C LYS A 62 9.04 -18.85 21.00
N TYR A 63 9.79 -19.67 21.71
CA TYR A 63 9.40 -21.04 22.04
C TYR A 63 8.79 -21.09 23.44
N ILE A 64 7.60 -21.67 23.54
CA ILE A 64 7.01 -22.10 24.80
C ILE A 64 7.32 -23.58 24.97
N THR A 65 8.01 -23.92 26.05
CA THR A 65 8.37 -25.31 26.35
C THR A 65 7.43 -25.89 27.39
N VAL A 66 6.75 -27.00 27.09
CA VAL A 66 5.86 -27.70 28.01
C VAL A 66 6.41 -29.09 28.28
N ILE A 67 6.71 -29.41 29.53
CA ILE A 67 7.28 -30.70 29.94
C ILE A 67 6.41 -31.32 31.02
N CYS A 68 5.76 -32.44 30.72
CA CYS A 68 4.89 -33.12 31.67
C CYS A 68 4.92 -34.64 31.53
N PRO A 69 4.60 -35.40 32.59
CA PRO A 69 4.44 -36.84 32.45
C PRO A 69 3.28 -37.19 31.53
N ASN A 70 2.10 -36.60 31.72
CA ASN A 70 0.92 -36.92 30.90
C ASN A 70 0.25 -35.65 30.35
N LEU A 71 -0.43 -35.79 29.22
CA LEU A 71 -1.24 -34.74 28.60
C LEU A 71 -2.57 -35.31 28.14
N ARG A 72 -3.67 -34.65 28.50
CA ARG A 72 -5.02 -35.06 28.10
C ARG A 72 -5.77 -33.89 27.50
N PHE A 73 -6.38 -34.12 26.34
CA PHE A 73 -7.36 -33.22 25.74
C PHE A 73 -8.77 -33.70 26.10
N GLU A 74 -9.57 -32.82 26.71
CA GLU A 74 -11.00 -33.06 26.89
C GLU A 74 -11.72 -33.02 25.53
N PRO A 75 -12.93 -33.60 25.41
CA PRO A 75 -13.71 -33.48 24.18
C PRO A 75 -13.89 -32.02 23.75
N SER A 76 -13.70 -31.76 22.45
CA SER A 76 -13.79 -30.42 21.85
C SER A 76 -12.79 -29.39 22.40
N SER A 77 -11.74 -29.83 23.09
CA SER A 77 -10.68 -28.94 23.55
C SER A 77 -9.67 -28.64 22.44
N LYS A 78 -9.01 -27.47 22.54
CA LYS A 78 -8.09 -26.95 21.54
C LYS A 78 -6.99 -26.13 22.22
N LEU A 79 -5.76 -26.35 21.78
CA LEU A 79 -4.59 -25.58 22.21
C LEU A 79 -4.17 -24.63 21.09
N THR A 80 -4.20 -23.32 21.33
CA THR A 80 -3.72 -22.30 20.40
C THR A 80 -2.45 -21.64 20.90
N SER A 81 -1.62 -21.12 20.00
CA SER A 81 -0.50 -20.26 20.38
C SER A 81 -0.09 -19.32 19.25
N ASP A 82 0.28 -18.10 19.60
CA ASP A 82 0.99 -17.18 18.70
C ASP A 82 2.50 -17.48 18.64
N SER A 83 3.00 -18.27 19.58
CA SER A 83 4.40 -18.63 19.77
C SER A 83 4.69 -20.01 19.17
N SER A 84 5.96 -20.35 19.02
CA SER A 84 6.35 -21.73 18.69
C SER A 84 6.16 -22.61 19.93
N LEU A 85 5.72 -23.85 19.73
CA LEU A 85 5.46 -24.80 20.80
C LEU A 85 6.46 -25.94 20.77
N ASP A 86 7.07 -26.25 21.91
CA ASP A 86 7.85 -27.46 22.14
C ASP A 86 7.24 -28.23 23.32
N ILE A 87 6.42 -29.22 23.01
CA ILE A 87 5.66 -30.02 23.98
C ILE A 87 6.33 -31.39 24.09
N VAL A 88 6.81 -31.72 25.29
CA VAL A 88 7.51 -32.96 25.60
C VAL A 88 6.76 -33.70 26.71
N ILE A 89 6.08 -34.77 26.34
CA ILE A 89 5.28 -35.60 27.24
C ILE A 89 6.00 -36.93 27.47
N ALA A 90 6.43 -37.20 28.71
CA ALA A 90 7.24 -38.39 29.00
C ALA A 90 6.44 -39.70 28.99
N GLY A 91 5.16 -39.62 29.36
CA GLY A 91 4.19 -40.71 29.43
C GLY A 91 3.21 -40.64 28.26
N VAL A 92 1.91 -40.52 28.57
CA VAL A 92 0.83 -40.71 27.59
C VAL A 92 0.17 -39.39 27.21
N VAL A 93 -0.02 -39.20 25.90
CA VAL A 93 -0.96 -38.20 25.35
C VAL A 93 -2.29 -38.90 25.05
N SER A 94 -3.40 -38.38 25.58
CA SER A 94 -4.76 -38.94 25.40
C SER A 94 -5.78 -37.90 24.97
N GLY A 95 -6.88 -38.36 24.35
CA GLY A 95 -7.95 -37.51 23.82
C GLY A 95 -7.71 -37.02 22.39
N ALA A 96 -8.63 -36.21 21.87
CA ALA A 96 -8.50 -35.62 20.53
C ALA A 96 -7.57 -34.41 20.59
N VAL A 97 -6.36 -34.55 20.05
CA VAL A 97 -5.32 -33.51 20.07
C VAL A 97 -5.59 -32.53 18.93
N PHE A 98 -5.88 -31.27 19.29
CA PHE A 98 -5.98 -30.17 18.34
C PHE A 98 -5.03 -29.05 18.76
N ILE A 99 -4.02 -28.77 17.93
CA ILE A 99 -3.05 -27.69 18.17
C ILE A 99 -3.01 -26.73 16.99
N GLU A 100 -3.13 -25.43 17.23
CA GLU A 100 -3.12 -24.41 16.18
C GLU A 100 -2.17 -23.26 16.49
N SER A 101 -1.33 -22.92 15.52
CA SER A 101 -0.65 -21.64 15.48
C SER A 101 -1.61 -20.55 15.03
N THR A 102 -1.75 -19.50 15.82
CA THR A 102 -2.49 -18.28 15.47
C THR A 102 -1.56 -17.16 15.01
N ARG A 103 -0.27 -17.47 14.79
CA ARG A 103 0.74 -16.48 14.38
C ARG A 103 0.56 -16.01 12.94
N GLY A 104 0.03 -16.87 12.06
CA GLY A 104 -0.20 -16.58 10.64
C GLY A 104 -1.27 -15.52 10.39
N LYS A 105 -0.97 -14.26 10.71
CA LYS A 105 -1.88 -13.13 10.53
C LYS A 105 -1.72 -12.52 9.15
N LYS A 106 -2.87 -12.15 8.55
CA LYS A 106 -2.90 -11.38 7.31
C LYS A 106 -2.15 -10.05 7.48
N GLY A 107 -1.32 -9.70 6.50
CA GLY A 107 -0.67 -8.41 6.38
C GLY A 107 -1.68 -7.30 6.11
N GLU A 108 -1.46 -6.13 6.69
CA GLU A 108 -2.36 -4.99 6.50
C GLU A 108 -2.34 -4.54 5.04
N ASP A 109 -3.52 -4.27 4.51
CA ASP A 109 -3.67 -3.63 3.21
C ASP A 109 -3.08 -2.21 3.29
N ALA A 110 -2.47 -1.76 2.20
CA ALA A 110 -1.91 -0.43 2.11
C ALA A 110 -2.99 0.64 2.37
N PRO A 111 -2.63 1.76 3.03
CA PRO A 111 -3.57 2.86 3.17
C PRO A 111 -3.99 3.38 1.79
N PRO A 112 -5.25 3.86 1.65
CA PRO A 112 -5.68 4.46 0.40
C PRO A 112 -4.80 5.66 0.10
N THR A 113 -4.38 5.76 -1.15
CA THR A 113 -3.60 6.90 -1.61
C THR A 113 -4.43 8.17 -1.48
N PRO A 114 -3.93 9.21 -0.79
CA PRO A 114 -4.71 10.42 -0.57
C PRO A 114 -5.21 11.00 -1.89
N GLU A 115 -6.52 11.26 -1.98
CA GLU A 115 -7.16 11.83 -3.17
C GLU A 115 -6.74 13.27 -3.51
N ARG A 116 -5.66 13.79 -2.92
CA ARG A 116 -5.22 15.20 -2.99
C ARG A 116 -5.10 15.76 -4.41
N TRP A 117 -5.08 14.92 -5.45
CA TRP A 117 -4.92 15.32 -6.84
C TRP A 117 -6.18 15.14 -7.70
N GLN A 118 -7.32 14.70 -7.15
CA GLN A 118 -8.49 14.38 -7.97
C GLN A 118 -9.14 15.59 -8.67
N SER A 119 -8.78 16.85 -8.36
CA SER A 119 -9.44 18.01 -8.99
C SER A 119 -8.54 19.23 -9.28
N SER A 120 -7.22 19.14 -9.14
CA SER A 120 -6.38 20.31 -9.40
C SER A 120 -6.02 20.39 -10.88
N THR A 121 -6.32 21.51 -11.52
CA THR A 121 -5.74 21.92 -12.81
C THR A 121 -4.48 22.73 -12.54
N ALA A 122 -3.44 22.55 -13.34
CA ALA A 122 -2.24 23.37 -13.25
C ALA A 122 -2.52 24.83 -13.67
N ALA A 123 -1.60 25.73 -13.34
CA ALA A 123 -1.79 27.16 -13.58
C ALA A 123 -1.96 27.47 -15.07
N SER A 124 -2.95 28.29 -15.40
CA SER A 124 -3.14 28.78 -16.77
C SER A 124 -2.05 29.76 -17.18
N GLY A 125 -1.80 29.85 -18.49
CA GLY A 125 -0.91 30.83 -19.07
C GLY A 125 -1.47 32.25 -18.94
N ILE A 126 -0.55 33.22 -18.84
CA ILE A 126 -0.90 34.65 -18.76
C ILE A 126 -1.41 35.17 -20.12
N ALA A 127 -2.26 36.19 -20.10
CA ALA A 127 -2.67 36.87 -21.33
C ALA A 127 -1.49 37.59 -22.01
N GLY A 128 -1.48 37.61 -23.34
CA GLY A 128 -0.56 38.43 -24.11
C GLY A 128 -0.90 39.92 -23.97
N ALA A 129 0.12 40.77 -23.89
CA ALA A 129 -0.05 42.21 -23.86
C ALA A 129 -0.67 42.74 -25.17
N ALA A 130 -1.54 43.73 -25.07
CA ALA A 130 -2.09 44.41 -26.24
C ALA A 130 -1.01 45.22 -26.97
N GLY A 131 -1.18 45.40 -28.27
CA GLY A 131 -0.38 46.28 -29.09
C GLY A 131 -0.70 47.76 -28.85
N GLU A 132 0.30 48.60 -29.03
CA GLU A 132 0.18 50.05 -28.82
C GLU A 132 -0.68 50.70 -29.91
N LYS A 133 -1.44 51.74 -29.57
CA LYS A 133 -2.20 52.51 -30.56
C LYS A 133 -1.22 53.35 -31.40
N GLY A 134 -1.42 53.34 -32.71
CA GLY A 134 -0.76 54.26 -33.63
C GLY A 134 -1.16 55.72 -33.38
N GLU A 135 -0.22 56.61 -33.64
CA GLU A 135 -0.38 58.06 -33.55
C GLU A 135 -1.04 58.59 -34.82
N ASP A 136 -2.00 59.50 -34.67
CA ASP A 136 -2.65 60.13 -35.83
C ASP A 136 -1.66 61.03 -36.58
N GLY A 137 -1.88 61.23 -37.88
CA GLY A 137 -1.13 62.21 -38.66
C GLY A 137 -1.34 63.63 -38.15
N ALA A 138 -0.36 64.51 -38.37
CA ALA A 138 -0.49 65.94 -38.10
C ALA A 138 -1.16 66.68 -39.28
N GLU A 139 -1.62 67.92 -39.08
CA GLU A 139 -2.23 68.71 -40.15
C GLU A 139 -1.23 69.14 -41.23
N CYS A 140 -1.70 69.36 -42.48
CA CYS A 140 -0.88 69.75 -43.63
C CYS A 140 -0.06 71.05 -43.44
N SER A 141 -0.44 71.89 -42.48
CA SER A 141 0.04 73.26 -42.34
C SER A 141 1.46 73.35 -41.75
N ALA A 142 1.99 72.28 -41.16
CA ALA A 142 3.27 72.34 -40.44
C ALA A 142 4.09 71.05 -40.59
N PHE A 143 4.73 70.81 -41.75
CA PHE A 143 5.70 69.70 -41.99
C PHE A 143 5.45 68.45 -41.13
N GLY A 144 4.19 68.02 -41.10
CA GLY A 144 3.68 67.14 -40.06
C GLY A 144 4.25 65.73 -40.18
N HIS A 145 4.26 64.98 -39.08
CA HIS A 145 4.49 63.54 -39.18
C HIS A 145 3.24 62.86 -39.76
N GLY A 146 3.45 61.77 -40.50
CA GLY A 146 2.37 60.89 -40.93
C GLY A 146 1.69 60.21 -39.74
N SER A 147 0.61 59.48 -40.01
CA SER A 147 0.08 58.55 -39.02
C SER A 147 1.07 57.39 -38.81
N SER A 148 1.03 56.73 -37.65
CA SER A 148 1.80 55.51 -37.42
C SER A 148 0.90 54.28 -37.28
N PRO A 149 1.38 53.09 -37.69
CA PRO A 149 0.64 51.85 -37.49
C PRO A 149 0.40 51.51 -36.03
N GLY A 150 -0.67 50.75 -35.79
CA GLY A 150 -0.85 50.09 -34.49
C GLY A 150 0.19 48.99 -34.28
N GLY A 151 0.64 48.81 -33.04
CA GLY A 151 1.55 47.73 -32.67
C GLY A 151 0.85 46.36 -32.64
N ASP A 152 1.61 45.29 -32.84
CA ASP A 152 1.07 43.93 -32.76
C ASP A 152 0.84 43.49 -31.30
N GLY A 153 -0.24 42.74 -31.08
CA GLY A 153 -0.48 42.06 -29.82
C GLY A 153 0.55 40.96 -29.56
N LYS A 154 0.89 40.73 -28.28
CA LYS A 154 1.85 39.70 -27.88
C LYS A 154 1.19 38.32 -27.75
N LYS A 155 2.00 37.27 -27.89
CA LYS A 155 1.55 35.88 -27.69
C LYS A 155 1.10 35.67 -26.23
N GLY A 156 0.05 34.88 -26.01
CA GLY A 156 -0.34 34.40 -24.70
C GLY A 156 0.67 33.41 -24.10
N GLY A 157 0.79 33.38 -22.78
CA GLY A 157 1.65 32.44 -22.07
C GLY A 157 1.17 30.99 -22.23
N ARG A 158 2.10 30.04 -22.20
CA ARG A 158 1.77 28.61 -22.15
C ARG A 158 1.20 28.24 -20.77
N GLY A 159 0.21 27.36 -20.74
CA GLY A 159 -0.29 26.77 -19.49
C GLY A 159 0.74 25.82 -18.85
N ALA A 160 0.77 25.76 -17.52
CA ALA A 160 1.69 24.88 -16.81
C ALA A 160 1.33 23.40 -17.01
N ASP A 161 2.34 22.53 -17.08
CA ASP A 161 2.13 21.10 -17.15
C ASP A 161 1.62 20.57 -15.80
N GLY A 162 0.76 19.56 -15.84
CA GLY A 162 0.27 18.84 -14.68
C GLY A 162 1.37 17.98 -14.04
N ARG A 163 1.34 17.87 -12.71
CA ARG A 163 2.17 16.95 -11.95
C ARG A 163 1.71 15.50 -12.09
N ASN A 164 2.65 14.56 -12.03
CA ASN A 164 2.33 13.15 -11.97
C ASN A 164 1.60 12.79 -10.66
N GLY A 165 0.78 11.76 -10.73
CA GLY A 165 0.15 11.14 -9.59
C GLY A 165 1.18 10.50 -8.66
N VAL A 166 0.81 10.40 -7.39
CA VAL A 166 1.62 9.77 -6.36
C VAL A 166 1.57 8.24 -6.50
N VAL A 167 2.68 7.57 -6.21
CA VAL A 167 2.74 6.10 -6.19
C VAL A 167 1.93 5.57 -5.01
N GLY A 168 1.19 4.49 -5.21
CA GLY A 168 0.47 3.80 -4.16
C GLY A 168 1.41 3.12 -3.16
N ALA A 169 1.01 3.05 -1.89
CA ALA A 169 1.81 2.38 -0.87
C ALA A 169 1.77 0.86 -1.04
N ASP A 170 2.83 0.16 -0.66
CA ASP A 170 2.87 -1.30 -0.69
C ASP A 170 2.01 -1.92 0.42
N GLY A 171 1.45 -3.09 0.15
CA GLY A 171 0.80 -3.92 1.17
C GLY A 171 1.83 -4.57 2.10
N LEU A 172 1.47 -4.79 3.36
CA LEU A 172 2.38 -5.48 4.29
C LEU A 172 2.39 -6.98 4.05
N ALA A 173 3.54 -7.62 4.26
CA ALA A 173 3.64 -9.08 4.18
C ALA A 173 2.78 -9.76 5.27
N GLY A 174 2.27 -10.95 4.95
CA GLY A 174 1.64 -11.85 5.89
C GLY A 174 2.66 -12.43 6.87
N MET A 175 2.22 -12.72 8.10
CA MET A 175 3.11 -13.28 9.12
C MET A 175 3.29 -14.78 8.93
N ASN A 176 4.48 -15.29 9.24
CA ASN A 176 4.75 -16.73 9.19
C ASN A 176 3.98 -17.48 10.30
N GLY A 177 3.58 -18.71 10.01
CA GLY A 177 3.12 -19.66 11.03
C GLY A 177 4.24 -20.00 12.01
N SER A 178 3.88 -20.39 13.24
CA SER A 178 4.85 -20.79 14.28
C SER A 178 5.16 -22.28 14.23
N ASN A 179 6.33 -22.69 14.74
CA ASN A 179 6.70 -24.10 14.74
C ASN A 179 5.95 -24.84 15.85
N ILE A 180 5.50 -26.07 15.58
CA ILE A 180 4.86 -26.94 16.57
C ILE A 180 5.65 -28.25 16.65
N ARG A 181 6.16 -28.56 17.83
CA ARG A 181 6.78 -29.85 18.13
C ARG A 181 6.02 -30.51 19.27
N LEU A 182 5.57 -31.73 19.04
CA LEU A 182 4.93 -32.60 20.03
C LEU A 182 5.70 -33.92 20.08
N VAL A 183 6.37 -34.18 21.20
CA VAL A 183 7.04 -35.45 21.48
C VAL A 183 6.30 -36.14 22.62
N ALA A 184 5.91 -37.39 22.42
CA ALA A 184 5.25 -38.18 23.44
C ALA A 184 5.96 -39.51 23.69
N GLY A 185 5.95 -39.96 24.94
CA GLY A 185 6.34 -41.30 25.34
C GLY A 185 5.47 -42.33 24.63
N ALA A 186 4.15 -42.18 24.72
CA ALA A 186 3.17 -42.96 23.99
C ALA A 186 1.92 -42.10 23.68
N PHE A 187 1.14 -42.53 22.70
CA PHE A 187 -0.21 -42.02 22.47
C PHE A 187 -1.23 -43.09 22.85
N ASP A 188 -2.35 -42.67 23.43
CA ASP A 188 -3.46 -43.58 23.71
C ASP A 188 -4.07 -44.11 22.39
N LYS A 189 -4.69 -45.30 22.43
CA LYS A 189 -5.14 -46.04 21.23
C LYS A 189 -6.16 -45.28 20.37
N ASP A 190 -6.92 -44.36 20.99
CA ASP A 190 -8.01 -43.61 20.35
C ASP A 190 -7.61 -42.13 20.10
N VAL A 191 -6.32 -41.79 20.16
CA VAL A 191 -5.84 -40.44 19.85
C VAL A 191 -6.01 -40.14 18.36
N THR A 192 -6.61 -38.98 18.09
CA THR A 192 -6.53 -38.30 16.80
C THR A 192 -5.69 -37.05 16.95
N ILE A 193 -4.87 -36.74 15.95
CA ILE A 193 -4.02 -35.54 15.98
C ILE A 193 -4.33 -34.65 14.78
N GLU A 194 -4.69 -33.41 15.05
CA GLU A 194 -4.83 -32.34 14.06
C GLU A 194 -3.96 -31.16 14.48
N THR A 195 -3.15 -30.69 13.55
CA THR A 195 -2.17 -29.61 13.80
C THR A 195 -2.16 -28.63 12.65
N ASN A 196 -2.34 -27.35 12.97
CA ASN A 196 -2.44 -26.27 11.99
C ASN A 196 -1.36 -25.22 12.27
N SER A 197 -0.51 -24.93 11.28
CA SER A 197 0.43 -23.82 11.32
C SER A 197 0.54 -23.15 9.96
N VAL A 198 -0.51 -22.39 9.65
CA VAL A 198 -0.69 -21.72 8.35
C VAL A 198 -0.03 -20.34 8.39
N GLY A 199 0.57 -19.93 7.29
CA GLY A 199 1.06 -18.55 7.11
C GLY A 199 -0.07 -17.58 6.78
N GLY A 200 0.08 -16.31 7.19
CA GLY A 200 -0.90 -15.27 6.91
C GLY A 200 -0.85 -14.79 5.47
N GLU A 201 -1.99 -14.34 4.93
CA GLU A 201 -2.05 -13.71 3.60
C GLU A 201 -1.30 -12.38 3.56
N GLY A 202 -0.78 -12.01 2.40
CA GLY A 202 -0.24 -10.67 2.17
C GLY A 202 -1.33 -9.60 2.06
N GLY A 203 -1.02 -8.38 2.48
CA GLY A 203 -1.88 -7.21 2.31
C GLY A 203 -1.93 -6.73 0.85
N ARG A 204 -3.04 -6.14 0.43
CA ARG A 204 -3.18 -5.53 -0.89
C ARG A 204 -2.35 -4.24 -0.99
N GLY A 205 -1.74 -3.99 -2.14
CA GLY A 205 -1.10 -2.71 -2.47
C GLY A 205 -2.12 -1.60 -2.72
N GLY A 206 -1.73 -0.36 -2.43
CA GLY A 206 -2.58 0.82 -2.55
C GLY A 206 -2.66 1.30 -4.00
N ASP A 207 -3.80 1.83 -4.41
CA ASP A 207 -3.96 2.31 -5.78
C ASP A 207 -3.12 3.58 -6.03
N GLY A 208 -2.60 3.79 -7.23
CA GLY A 208 -1.85 4.98 -7.60
C GLY A 208 -2.75 6.23 -7.68
N GLY A 209 -2.19 7.40 -7.39
CA GLY A 209 -2.90 8.68 -7.47
C GLY A 209 -3.15 9.13 -8.90
N ARG A 210 -4.22 9.88 -9.15
CA ARG A 210 -4.48 10.51 -10.45
C ARG A 210 -3.42 11.59 -10.77
N GLY A 211 -3.03 11.70 -12.03
CA GLY A 211 -2.21 12.79 -12.54
C GLY A 211 -2.97 14.11 -12.63
N GLN A 212 -2.30 15.23 -12.36
CA GLN A 212 -2.89 16.56 -12.41
C GLN A 212 -3.22 16.98 -13.85
N ASP A 213 -4.31 17.73 -14.04
CA ASP A 213 -4.63 18.28 -15.36
C ASP A 213 -3.69 19.43 -15.73
N GLY A 214 -3.37 19.56 -17.02
CA GLY A 214 -2.58 20.66 -17.55
C GLY A 214 -3.34 21.98 -17.52
N GLY A 215 -2.62 23.09 -17.34
CA GLY A 215 -3.19 24.44 -17.33
C GLY A 215 -3.57 24.89 -18.74
N ALA A 216 -4.60 25.72 -18.85
CA ALA A 216 -4.99 26.28 -20.14
C ALA A 216 -3.93 27.28 -20.66
N GLY A 217 -3.78 27.39 -21.99
CA GLY A 217 -2.99 28.45 -22.60
C GLY A 217 -3.64 29.82 -22.42
N GLY A 218 -2.83 30.86 -22.23
CA GLY A 218 -3.31 32.23 -22.11
C GLY A 218 -3.79 32.81 -23.44
N PRO A 219 -4.75 33.75 -23.45
CA PRO A 219 -5.19 34.38 -24.69
C PRO A 219 -4.09 35.26 -25.30
N GLY A 220 -4.06 35.37 -26.63
CA GLY A 220 -3.21 36.35 -27.32
C GLY A 220 -3.66 37.79 -27.09
N GLY A 221 -2.72 38.73 -27.09
CA GLY A 221 -3.01 40.16 -26.93
C GLY A 221 -3.68 40.74 -28.17
N GLN A 222 -4.53 41.75 -28.01
CA GLN A 222 -5.16 42.43 -29.14
C GLN A 222 -4.12 43.28 -29.90
N GLY A 223 -4.26 43.44 -31.21
CA GLY A 223 -3.49 44.40 -31.99
C GLY A 223 -3.95 45.83 -31.73
N GLY A 224 -3.03 46.78 -31.78
CA GLY A 224 -3.33 48.20 -31.61
C GLY A 224 -4.00 48.79 -32.85
N ASN A 225 -4.84 49.81 -32.66
CA ASN A 225 -5.45 50.50 -33.82
C ASN A 225 -4.41 51.38 -34.53
N GLY A 226 -4.50 51.48 -35.85
CA GLY A 226 -3.70 52.42 -36.64
C GLY A 226 -4.08 53.88 -36.37
N GLY A 227 -3.14 54.79 -36.58
CA GLY A 227 -3.39 56.23 -36.50
C GLY A 227 -4.26 56.74 -37.64
N ASP A 228 -5.18 57.64 -37.32
CA ASP A 228 -6.05 58.27 -38.32
C ASP A 228 -5.23 59.23 -39.21
N SER A 229 -5.62 59.37 -40.47
CA SER A 229 -5.08 60.42 -41.32
C SER A 229 -5.60 61.80 -40.91
N LYS A 230 -4.74 62.81 -41.01
CA LYS A 230 -5.15 64.22 -40.97
C LYS A 230 -4.48 64.97 -42.11
N GLY A 231 -5.27 65.74 -42.86
CA GLY A 231 -4.78 66.57 -43.94
C GLY A 231 -4.27 65.76 -45.15
N CYS A 232 -2.94 65.74 -45.32
CA CYS A 232 -2.24 65.33 -46.55
C CYS A 232 -1.56 63.96 -46.40
N HIS A 233 -1.77 63.29 -45.27
CA HIS A 233 -1.11 62.04 -44.91
C HIS A 233 -2.10 60.88 -44.97
N GLU A 234 -1.63 59.69 -45.32
CA GLU A 234 -2.45 58.48 -45.35
C GLU A 234 -2.77 57.97 -43.94
N ALA A 235 -3.87 57.22 -43.83
CA ALA A 235 -4.23 56.54 -42.60
C ALA A 235 -3.38 55.27 -42.46
N SER A 236 -2.99 54.93 -41.24
CA SER A 236 -2.13 53.78 -41.01
C SER A 236 -2.93 52.50 -40.74
N HIS A 237 -2.34 51.36 -41.04
CA HIS A 237 -2.95 50.07 -40.75
C HIS A 237 -2.98 49.77 -39.23
N GLY A 238 -3.93 48.93 -38.81
CA GLY A 238 -3.93 48.35 -37.47
C GLY A 238 -2.81 47.32 -37.30
N GLY A 239 -2.42 47.09 -36.05
CA GLY A 239 -1.51 45.99 -35.68
C GLY A 239 -2.25 44.66 -35.66
N SER A 240 -1.54 43.55 -35.90
CA SER A 240 -2.11 42.21 -35.84
C SER A 240 -2.33 41.76 -34.39
N GLY A 241 -3.30 40.89 -34.17
CA GLY A 241 -3.50 40.26 -32.87
C GLY A 241 -2.40 39.22 -32.58
N GLY A 242 -2.05 39.08 -31.31
CA GLY A 242 -1.10 38.09 -30.85
C GLY A 242 -1.64 36.67 -30.92
N ALA A 243 -0.75 35.68 -31.05
CA ALA A 243 -1.13 34.28 -30.99
C ALA A 243 -1.63 33.86 -29.60
N GLY A 244 -2.55 32.89 -29.55
CA GLY A 244 -2.88 32.21 -28.30
C GLY A 244 -1.68 31.45 -27.72
N GLY A 245 -1.65 31.30 -26.41
CA GLY A 245 -0.70 30.45 -25.70
C GLY A 245 -1.06 28.97 -25.82
N ASP A 246 -0.07 28.09 -25.72
CA ASP A 246 -0.30 26.65 -25.79
C ASP A 246 -0.83 26.12 -24.45
N GLY A 247 -1.65 25.08 -24.47
CA GLY A 247 -2.05 24.36 -23.26
C GLY A 247 -0.87 23.60 -22.62
N GLY A 248 -0.91 23.43 -21.30
CA GLY A 248 -0.01 22.55 -20.57
C GLY A 248 -0.41 21.09 -20.74
N ASN A 249 0.54 20.16 -20.73
CA ASN A 249 0.24 18.73 -20.76
C ASN A 249 -0.35 18.27 -19.42
N GLY A 250 -1.16 17.22 -19.42
CA GLY A 250 -1.58 16.55 -18.20
C GLY A 250 -0.45 15.69 -17.63
N GLY A 251 -0.45 15.49 -16.31
CA GLY A 251 0.47 14.61 -15.62
C GLY A 251 0.10 13.13 -15.80
N ASN A 252 1.08 12.24 -15.66
CA ASN A 252 0.82 10.80 -15.67
C ASN A 252 0.12 10.36 -14.38
N GLY A 253 -0.65 9.29 -14.43
CA GLY A 253 -1.11 8.60 -13.22
C GLY A 253 0.06 7.98 -12.45
N GLY A 254 -0.08 7.90 -11.13
CA GLY A 254 0.89 7.23 -10.27
C GLY A 254 0.82 5.71 -10.42
N GLU A 255 1.93 5.02 -10.23
CA GLU A 255 1.95 3.56 -10.18
C GLU A 255 1.19 3.04 -8.94
N GLY A 256 0.48 1.91 -9.08
CA GLY A 256 -0.10 1.21 -7.93
C GLY A 256 0.96 0.52 -7.07
N GLY A 257 0.77 0.47 -5.76
CA GLY A 257 1.68 -0.19 -4.84
C GLY A 257 1.72 -1.70 -5.03
N ARG A 258 2.83 -2.33 -4.66
CA ARG A 258 2.96 -3.79 -4.69
C ARG A 258 2.08 -4.43 -3.62
N GLY A 259 1.56 -5.62 -3.86
CA GLY A 259 1.02 -6.46 -2.79
C GLY A 259 2.11 -6.89 -1.80
N GLY A 260 1.71 -7.28 -0.58
CA GLY A 260 2.61 -7.89 0.40
C GLY A 260 2.79 -9.38 0.13
N ASP A 261 3.97 -9.94 0.40
CA ASP A 261 4.20 -11.39 0.24
C ASP A 261 3.39 -12.18 1.28
N GLY A 262 2.98 -13.40 0.91
CA GLY A 262 2.32 -14.32 1.83
C GLY A 262 3.29 -14.89 2.86
N GLY A 263 2.84 -15.04 4.10
CA GLY A 263 3.62 -15.66 5.17
C GLY A 263 3.83 -17.16 4.92
N HIS A 264 4.98 -17.69 5.31
CA HIS A 264 5.26 -19.12 5.21
C HIS A 264 4.51 -19.93 6.27
N GLY A 265 4.14 -21.16 5.96
CA GLY A 265 3.65 -22.11 6.97
C GLY A 265 4.74 -22.47 7.99
N GLY A 266 4.34 -22.81 9.21
CA GLY A 266 5.27 -23.25 10.25
C GLY A 266 5.65 -24.73 10.10
N ALA A 267 6.75 -25.13 10.73
CA ALA A 267 7.15 -26.54 10.76
C ALA A 267 6.40 -27.31 11.84
N ILE A 268 5.84 -28.48 11.50
CA ILE A 268 5.16 -29.37 12.44
C ILE A 268 5.94 -30.68 12.57
N ARG A 269 6.30 -31.04 13.80
CA ARG A 269 7.02 -32.28 14.12
C ARG A 269 6.30 -33.06 15.21
N ILE A 270 5.87 -34.28 14.89
CA ILE A 270 5.29 -35.22 15.85
C ILE A 270 6.28 -36.36 16.05
N GLY A 271 6.71 -36.51 17.30
CA GLY A 271 7.71 -37.48 17.73
C GLY A 271 7.13 -38.53 18.66
N LEU A 272 7.49 -39.78 18.42
CA LEU A 272 7.24 -40.91 19.32
C LEU A 272 8.55 -41.37 19.96
N LYS A 273 8.52 -41.72 21.25
CA LYS A 273 9.63 -42.48 21.83
C LYS A 273 9.71 -43.87 21.17
N VAL A 274 10.93 -44.36 20.97
CA VAL A 274 11.19 -45.67 20.36
C VAL A 274 10.51 -46.77 21.17
N GLY A 275 9.78 -47.65 20.48
CA GLY A 275 9.09 -48.80 21.09
C GLY A 275 7.59 -48.58 21.38
N SER A 276 7.07 -47.37 21.17
CA SER A 276 5.65 -47.06 21.37
C SER A 276 4.83 -47.24 20.09
N GLU A 277 3.56 -47.61 20.25
CA GLU A 277 2.62 -47.69 19.13
C GLU A 277 2.37 -46.28 18.55
N PRO A 278 2.42 -46.11 17.22
CA PRO A 278 2.13 -44.83 16.59
C PRO A 278 0.64 -44.46 16.77
N PRO A 279 0.30 -43.17 16.87
CA PRO A 279 -1.10 -42.74 16.83
C PRO A 279 -1.70 -43.01 15.45
N GLY A 280 -3.02 -42.80 15.32
CA GLY A 280 -3.63 -42.66 13.99
C GLY A 280 -2.91 -41.58 13.16
N LEU A 281 -3.01 -41.69 11.83
CA LEU A 281 -2.34 -40.77 10.89
C LEU A 281 -2.67 -39.30 11.24
N PRO A 282 -1.67 -38.48 11.63
CA PRO A 282 -1.92 -37.09 11.99
C PRO A 282 -2.33 -36.27 10.77
N LYS A 283 -3.22 -35.31 10.97
CA LYS A 283 -3.57 -34.29 9.99
C LYS A 283 -2.71 -33.05 10.22
N TYR A 284 -2.10 -32.58 9.15
CA TYR A 284 -1.24 -31.40 9.12
C TYR A 284 -1.80 -30.38 8.14
N ASN A 285 -1.95 -29.13 8.58
CA ASN A 285 -2.04 -28.00 7.69
C ASN A 285 -0.84 -27.08 7.94
N VAL A 286 0.02 -26.95 6.94
CA VAL A 286 1.25 -26.14 6.98
C VAL A 286 1.31 -25.23 5.76
N ASP A 287 0.15 -24.84 5.24
CA ASP A 287 0.05 -24.05 4.02
C ASP A 287 0.66 -22.66 4.23
N GLY A 288 1.33 -22.14 3.20
CA GLY A 288 1.68 -20.73 3.16
C GLY A 288 0.45 -19.86 2.88
N GLY A 289 0.49 -18.61 3.29
CA GLY A 289 -0.52 -17.63 2.94
C GLY A 289 -0.40 -17.20 1.47
N ALA A 290 -1.50 -16.78 0.87
CA ALA A 290 -1.48 -16.20 -0.47
C ALA A 290 -0.75 -14.85 -0.48
N GLY A 291 -0.07 -14.52 -1.58
CA GLY A 291 0.45 -13.17 -1.81
C GLY A 291 -0.67 -12.15 -2.02
N GLY A 292 -0.44 -10.91 -1.60
CA GLY A 292 -1.36 -9.80 -1.79
C GLY A 292 -1.40 -9.35 -3.25
N PHE A 293 -2.55 -8.83 -3.68
CA PHE A 293 -2.69 -8.20 -5.00
C PHE A 293 -2.02 -6.83 -5.03
N GLY A 294 -1.47 -6.44 -6.17
CA GLY A 294 -1.03 -5.06 -6.40
C GLY A 294 -2.19 -4.08 -6.48
N GLY A 295 -1.92 -2.81 -6.17
CA GLY A 295 -2.85 -1.70 -6.34
C GLY A 295 -3.04 -1.34 -7.81
N LEU A 296 -4.18 -0.78 -8.15
CA LEU A 296 -4.44 -0.28 -9.51
C LEU A 296 -3.58 0.94 -9.80
N GLY A 297 -3.15 1.11 -11.05
CA GLY A 297 -2.49 2.34 -11.47
C GLY A 297 -3.45 3.53 -11.46
N GLY A 298 -2.90 4.71 -11.19
CA GLY A 298 -3.63 5.97 -11.18
C GLY A 298 -4.08 6.40 -12.57
N GLN A 299 -5.16 7.16 -12.62
CA GLN A 299 -5.66 7.74 -13.87
C GLN A 299 -4.73 8.87 -14.36
N LEU A 300 -4.67 9.04 -15.68
CA LEU A 300 -3.98 10.16 -16.30
C LEU A 300 -4.65 11.52 -16.01
N GLY A 301 -3.85 12.59 -16.07
CA GLY A 301 -4.33 13.97 -16.17
C GLY A 301 -4.60 14.35 -17.62
N ILE A 302 -5.64 15.14 -17.86
CA ILE A 302 -5.96 15.66 -19.20
C ILE A 302 -5.09 16.87 -19.53
N GLY A 303 -4.80 17.07 -20.81
CA GLY A 303 -4.10 18.27 -21.28
C GLY A 303 -4.98 19.52 -21.14
N GLY A 304 -4.33 20.66 -20.93
CA GLY A 304 -4.99 21.96 -20.89
C GLY A 304 -5.42 22.44 -22.27
N ASN A 305 -6.52 23.19 -22.30
CA ASN A 305 -7.02 23.78 -23.54
C ASN A 305 -6.03 24.80 -24.12
N ARG A 306 -6.02 24.94 -25.44
CA ARG A 306 -5.28 26.00 -26.13
C ARG A 306 -5.82 27.39 -25.78
N GLY A 307 -4.94 28.38 -25.79
CA GLY A 307 -5.30 29.80 -25.72
C GLY A 307 -5.92 30.28 -27.02
N VAL A 308 -6.93 31.16 -26.90
CA VAL A 308 -7.58 31.83 -28.03
C VAL A 308 -6.68 32.94 -28.60
N PRO A 309 -6.81 33.30 -29.89
CA PRO A 309 -5.96 34.31 -30.49
C PRO A 309 -6.46 35.72 -30.15
N GLY A 310 -5.53 36.67 -30.13
CA GLY A 310 -5.84 38.08 -30.12
C GLY A 310 -6.48 38.53 -31.44
N GLN A 311 -7.42 39.47 -31.36
CA GLN A 311 -8.00 40.13 -32.53
C GLN A 311 -7.04 41.20 -33.06
N GLY A 312 -7.01 41.40 -34.38
CA GLY A 312 -6.28 42.51 -34.99
C GLY A 312 -6.91 43.86 -34.66
N GLY A 313 -6.09 44.89 -34.58
CA GLY A 313 -6.52 46.28 -34.40
C GLY A 313 -7.16 46.82 -35.67
N ARG A 314 -8.01 47.84 -35.51
CA ARG A 314 -8.64 48.50 -36.66
C ARG A 314 -7.63 49.42 -37.35
N GLY A 315 -7.71 49.53 -38.68
CA GLY A 315 -6.97 50.57 -39.38
C GLY A 315 -7.47 51.97 -38.99
N GLY A 316 -6.60 52.96 -39.12
CA GLY A 316 -6.94 54.35 -38.93
C GLY A 316 -7.91 54.84 -40.01
N LYS A 317 -8.67 55.88 -39.72
CA LYS A 317 -9.63 56.45 -40.65
C LYS A 317 -8.96 57.37 -41.67
N GLY A 318 -9.38 57.24 -42.92
CA GLY A 318 -9.08 58.13 -44.02
C GLY A 318 -9.69 59.52 -43.80
N SER A 319 -9.11 60.53 -44.43
CA SER A 319 -9.56 61.91 -44.34
C SER A 319 -9.98 62.39 -45.72
N ASN A 320 -11.07 63.15 -45.77
CA ASN A 320 -11.58 63.73 -46.99
C ASN A 320 -11.40 65.24 -46.91
N VAL A 321 -10.25 65.74 -47.36
CA VAL A 321 -9.98 67.17 -47.47
C VAL A 321 -10.11 67.61 -48.94
N PRO A 322 -10.47 68.88 -49.24
CA PRO A 322 -10.85 69.33 -50.58
C PRO A 322 -9.86 69.10 -51.73
N LEU A 323 -8.62 68.68 -51.43
CA LEU A 323 -7.55 68.41 -52.39
C LEU A 323 -7.00 66.98 -52.32
N PHE A 324 -7.29 66.22 -51.26
CA PHE A 324 -6.77 64.87 -51.03
C PHE A 324 -7.83 64.02 -50.32
N THR A 325 -8.17 62.88 -50.93
CA THR A 325 -8.98 61.85 -50.28
C THR A 325 -8.06 60.69 -49.98
N HIS A 326 -7.95 60.33 -48.71
CA HIS A 326 -7.19 59.16 -48.26
C HIS A 326 -8.16 58.07 -47.82
N ASP A 327 -7.88 56.83 -48.19
CA ASP A 327 -8.65 55.67 -47.76
C ASP A 327 -8.38 55.33 -46.29
N ASP A 328 -9.30 54.58 -45.68
CA ASP A 328 -9.07 53.98 -44.36
C ASP A 328 -7.88 52.99 -44.43
N GLY A 329 -7.09 52.95 -43.37
CA GLY A 329 -6.06 51.93 -43.20
C GLY A 329 -6.67 50.54 -43.11
N SER A 330 -5.91 49.51 -43.51
CA SER A 330 -6.36 48.13 -43.36
C SER A 330 -6.38 47.69 -41.88
N ASN A 331 -7.35 46.85 -41.51
CA ASN A 331 -7.35 46.18 -40.21
C ASN A 331 -6.18 45.19 -40.11
N GLY A 332 -5.66 45.00 -38.90
CA GLY A 332 -4.70 43.93 -38.61
C GLY A 332 -5.35 42.54 -38.65
N TYR A 333 -4.53 41.51 -38.82
CA TYR A 333 -5.01 40.12 -38.86
C TYR A 333 -5.23 39.58 -37.45
N GLN A 334 -6.16 38.62 -37.31
CA GLN A 334 -6.27 37.83 -36.08
C GLN A 334 -5.06 36.89 -35.95
N GLY A 335 -4.53 36.73 -34.74
CA GLY A 335 -3.46 35.77 -34.49
C GLY A 335 -3.91 34.30 -34.66
N PRO A 336 -2.99 33.33 -34.67
CA PRO A 336 -3.33 31.91 -34.63
C PRO A 336 -3.70 31.43 -33.21
N ASN A 337 -4.48 30.36 -33.11
CA ASN A 337 -4.71 29.64 -31.86
C ASN A 337 -3.41 28.99 -31.35
N GLY A 338 -3.31 28.77 -30.04
CA GLY A 338 -2.29 27.89 -29.47
C GLY A 338 -2.56 26.40 -29.79
N ALA A 339 -1.63 25.53 -29.39
CA ALA A 339 -1.83 24.07 -29.39
C ALA A 339 -2.52 23.60 -28.12
N GLU A 340 -3.28 22.50 -28.20
CA GLU A 340 -3.81 21.82 -27.02
C GLU A 340 -2.71 21.04 -26.30
N GLY A 341 -2.80 20.95 -24.97
CA GLY A 341 -1.94 20.10 -24.18
C GLY A 341 -2.24 18.62 -24.44
N LYS A 342 -1.21 17.77 -24.33
CA LYS A 342 -1.38 16.31 -24.42
C LYS A 342 -1.84 15.76 -23.08
N ALA A 343 -2.70 14.75 -23.10
CA ALA A 343 -3.04 13.99 -21.91
C ALA A 343 -1.84 13.14 -21.45
N GLY A 344 -1.74 12.87 -20.14
CA GLY A 344 -0.74 11.96 -19.58
C GLY A 344 -1.04 10.49 -19.90
N GLY A 345 -0.17 9.58 -19.45
CA GLY A 345 -0.42 8.14 -19.44
C GLY A 345 -1.06 7.68 -18.13
N ASN A 346 -1.85 6.61 -18.17
CA ASN A 346 -2.28 5.93 -16.94
C ASN A 346 -1.06 5.33 -16.24
N GLY A 347 -1.10 5.31 -14.92
CA GLY A 347 -0.10 4.61 -14.12
C GLY A 347 -0.19 3.09 -14.34
N PRO A 348 0.92 2.35 -14.24
CA PRO A 348 0.87 0.90 -14.26
C PRO A 348 0.22 0.37 -12.97
N THR A 349 -0.46 -0.77 -13.09
CA THR A 349 -0.90 -1.57 -11.93
C THR A 349 0.32 -2.13 -11.19
N GLY A 350 0.28 -2.06 -9.86
CA GLY A 350 1.28 -2.64 -9.00
C GLY A 350 1.36 -4.15 -9.16
N ARG A 351 2.52 -4.72 -8.82
CA ARG A 351 2.73 -6.16 -8.94
C ARG A 351 2.04 -6.90 -7.80
N SER A 352 1.38 -8.01 -8.13
CA SER A 352 1.02 -9.01 -7.12
C SER A 352 2.29 -9.60 -6.52
N ALA A 353 2.20 -9.97 -5.25
CA ALA A 353 3.30 -10.54 -4.50
C ALA A 353 3.29 -12.07 -4.50
N ASP A 354 4.38 -12.65 -4.02
CA ASP A 354 4.56 -14.10 -4.01
C ASP A 354 3.77 -14.74 -2.86
N SER A 355 3.24 -15.94 -3.10
CA SER A 355 2.66 -16.75 -2.03
C SER A 355 3.74 -17.28 -1.09
N GLY A 356 3.36 -17.51 0.16
CA GLY A 356 4.22 -18.16 1.14
C GLY A 356 4.50 -19.61 0.78
N MET A 357 5.65 -20.11 1.20
CA MET A 357 6.01 -21.52 1.06
C MET A 357 5.26 -22.37 2.09
N PHE A 358 5.01 -23.62 1.72
CA PHE A 358 4.57 -24.65 2.67
C PHE A 358 5.63 -24.89 3.74
N GLY A 359 5.19 -25.09 4.98
CA GLY A 359 6.04 -25.50 6.08
C GLY A 359 6.46 -26.98 5.99
N ASP A 360 7.40 -27.36 6.85
CA ASP A 360 7.87 -28.75 6.96
C ASP A 360 6.89 -29.58 7.81
N ARG A 361 6.74 -30.86 7.49
CA ARG A 361 5.94 -31.82 8.28
C ARG A 361 6.71 -33.12 8.46
N LYS A 362 6.84 -33.56 9.71
CA LYS A 362 7.55 -34.81 10.03
C LYS A 362 6.84 -35.60 11.12
N LEU A 363 6.51 -36.84 10.80
CA LEU A 363 6.18 -37.89 11.78
C LEU A 363 7.39 -38.82 11.89
N GLY A 364 7.82 -39.15 13.09
CA GLY A 364 8.89 -40.13 13.26
C GLY A 364 9.12 -40.56 14.69
N THR A 365 9.92 -41.60 14.86
CA THR A 365 10.48 -41.96 16.16
C THR A 365 11.63 -41.02 16.47
N VAL A 366 11.55 -40.38 17.63
CA VAL A 366 12.67 -39.63 18.18
C VAL A 366 13.45 -40.63 19.03
N LEU A 367 14.61 -41.05 18.51
CA LEU A 367 15.61 -41.69 19.37
C LEU A 367 15.89 -40.69 20.50
N GLU A 368 15.81 -41.17 21.73
CA GLU A 368 16.08 -40.42 22.96
C GLU A 368 17.59 -40.10 23.03
N ILE A 369 18.10 -39.38 22.03
CA ILE A 369 19.49 -38.97 21.86
C ILE A 369 19.46 -37.50 21.44
N GLU A 370 18.96 -36.66 22.35
CA GLU A 370 19.33 -35.24 22.47
C GLU A 370 18.76 -34.64 23.78
N ALA A 371 18.66 -35.45 24.83
CA ALA A 371 18.53 -34.94 26.20
C ALA A 371 19.90 -34.44 26.70
N THR A 372 20.56 -33.55 25.95
CA THR A 372 21.81 -32.90 26.36
C THR A 372 22.02 -31.59 25.60
N LYS A 373 21.41 -30.51 26.09
CA LYS A 373 22.11 -29.39 26.74
C LYS A 373 21.11 -28.36 27.24
#